data_AF-A0A2V8RUF8-F1
#
_entry.id   AF-A0A2V8RUF8-F1
#
_cell.length_a   1.000
_cell.length_b   1.000
_cell.length_c   1.000
_cell.angle_alpha   90.00
_cell.angle_beta   90.00
_cell.angle_gamma   90.00
#
_symmetry.space_group_name_H-M   'P 1'
#
loop_
_entity.id
_entity.type
_entity.pdbx_description
1 polymer ?
#
loop_
_entity_poly.entity_id
_entity_poly.type
_entity_poly.pdbx_seq_one_letter_code
_entity_poly.pdbx_strand_id
1 'polypeptide(L)'
;MPNDLNPFARVAYRDGQLLTAHDLRAEKFYEDRLRWLHVVGLHATWGIVSGLTVSGNSGERMLTVAPGYAVDIEGRDLLLADEMKIPLPDVLGPAAFVLTVSYQPDAKFRLRAQLAQVCLHEGQSRPLEQPEFSWQQPAEVCFGSQIPLVKVEVSGGALQGQPDVRVRRYAQRATTPFIGWGSTEPEQTGWTMRDLFVGLKLFVESLWLQVRVDTTEAGFTQTPDYFAFLCGYGVNNPERLKTDKDIQAALTSEPEATVFLSHLSFIRDQSALGFTYKVLRQSDELPGAPGVPITAAQAEQLRWRIYWIGVEPNSDCPQTVPFLLSVLPFFGAAFS
;
A
#
# COMPACT_ATOMS: atom_id res chain seq x y z
N MET A 1 0.36 12.18 -16.43
CA MET A 1 -0.14 11.39 -17.57
C MET A 1 -0.14 12.31 -18.79
N PRO A 2 0.77 12.14 -19.77
CA PRO A 2 0.62 12.81 -21.06
C PRO A 2 -0.71 12.38 -21.70
N ASN A 3 -1.22 13.20 -22.60
CA ASN A 3 -2.57 13.15 -23.17
C ASN A 3 -2.78 11.93 -24.13
N ASP A 4 -2.73 10.70 -23.59
CA ASP A 4 -2.75 9.45 -24.35
C ASP A 4 -4.16 8.98 -24.77
N LEU A 5 -5.19 9.81 -24.54
CA LEU A 5 -6.56 9.63 -25.05
C LEU A 5 -6.69 9.95 -26.56
N ASN A 6 -5.59 9.94 -27.31
CA ASN A 6 -5.59 9.96 -28.77
C ASN A 6 -6.49 8.82 -29.30
N PRO A 7 -7.36 9.03 -30.31
CA PRO A 7 -8.59 8.27 -30.43
C PRO A 7 -8.31 6.76 -30.57
N PHE A 8 -8.92 6.02 -29.67
CA PHE A 8 -9.07 4.57 -29.68
C PHE A 8 -9.87 4.14 -30.91
N ALA A 9 -9.22 4.13 -32.08
CA ALA A 9 -9.85 3.75 -33.33
C ALA A 9 -9.99 2.23 -33.42
N ARG A 10 -11.24 1.75 -33.42
CA ARG A 10 -11.58 0.36 -33.70
C ARG A 10 -11.48 0.08 -35.20
N VAL A 11 -11.20 -1.17 -35.55
CA VAL A 11 -11.27 -1.60 -36.96
C VAL A 11 -12.72 -1.51 -37.43
N ALA A 12 -12.95 -0.75 -38.50
CA ALA A 12 -14.27 -0.59 -39.09
C ALA A 12 -14.46 -1.60 -40.22
N TYR A 13 -14.93 -2.80 -39.89
CA TYR A 13 -15.24 -3.83 -40.88
C TYR A 13 -16.45 -3.43 -41.74
N ARG A 14 -16.31 -3.58 -43.07
CA ARG A 14 -17.39 -3.30 -44.03
C ARG A 14 -17.73 -4.56 -44.83
N ASP A 15 -18.99 -4.65 -45.24
CA ASP A 15 -19.41 -5.74 -46.12
C ASP A 15 -18.64 -5.69 -47.46
N GLY A 16 -18.23 -6.87 -47.93
CA GLY A 16 -17.37 -7.02 -49.11
C GLY A 16 -15.91 -6.55 -48.95
N GLN A 17 -15.49 -6.08 -47.77
CA GLN A 17 -14.09 -5.70 -47.53
C GLN A 17 -13.18 -6.95 -47.46
N LEU A 18 -12.01 -6.86 -48.10
CA LEU A 18 -10.95 -7.86 -47.92
C LEU A 18 -10.35 -7.75 -46.52
N LEU A 19 -10.45 -8.82 -45.73
CA LEU A 19 -9.80 -8.92 -44.42
C LEU A 19 -8.28 -9.13 -44.60
N THR A 20 -7.48 -8.26 -43.98
CA THR A 20 -6.02 -8.31 -44.07
C THR A 20 -5.36 -8.64 -42.73
N ALA A 21 -4.10 -9.04 -42.77
CA ALA A 21 -3.27 -9.16 -41.57
C ALA A 21 -3.05 -7.81 -40.85
N HIS A 22 -3.29 -6.68 -41.53
CA HIS A 22 -3.25 -5.38 -40.86
C HIS A 22 -4.47 -5.19 -39.96
N ASP A 23 -5.67 -5.54 -40.45
CA ASP A 23 -6.93 -5.44 -39.69
C ASP A 23 -6.86 -6.28 -38.42
N LEU A 24 -6.44 -7.55 -38.52
CA LEU A 24 -6.33 -8.46 -37.38
C LEU A 24 -5.30 -7.99 -36.33
N ARG A 25 -4.19 -7.40 -36.77
CA ARG A 25 -3.18 -6.82 -35.85
C ARG A 25 -3.68 -5.56 -35.17
N ALA A 26 -4.41 -4.72 -35.89
CA ALA A 26 -5.01 -3.52 -35.33
C ALA A 26 -6.07 -3.87 -34.27
N GLU A 27 -6.90 -4.89 -34.52
CA GLU A 27 -7.88 -5.40 -33.55
C GLU A 27 -7.19 -5.95 -32.29
N LYS A 28 -6.16 -6.81 -32.45
CA LYS A 28 -5.41 -7.34 -31.30
C LYS A 28 -4.76 -6.24 -30.47
N PHE A 29 -4.11 -5.28 -31.14
CA PHE A 29 -3.48 -4.15 -30.45
C PHE A 29 -4.49 -3.28 -29.69
N TYR A 30 -5.70 -3.11 -30.24
CA TYR A 30 -6.79 -2.42 -29.56
C TYR A 30 -7.18 -3.11 -28.25
N GLU A 31 -7.41 -4.42 -28.30
CA GLU A 31 -7.77 -5.23 -27.12
C GLU A 31 -6.66 -5.25 -26.07
N ASP A 32 -5.40 -5.41 -26.50
CA ASP A 32 -4.25 -5.36 -25.59
C ASP A 32 -4.17 -4.02 -24.88
N ARG A 33 -4.33 -2.91 -25.61
CA ARG A 33 -4.27 -1.58 -25.04
C ARG A 33 -5.39 -1.33 -24.04
N LEU A 34 -6.61 -1.83 -24.27
CA LEU A 34 -7.69 -1.76 -23.29
C LEU A 34 -7.33 -2.50 -22.00
N ARG A 35 -6.74 -3.70 -22.12
CA ARG A 35 -6.28 -4.47 -20.96
C ARG A 35 -5.16 -3.76 -20.22
N TRP A 36 -4.18 -3.21 -20.91
CA TRP A 36 -3.07 -2.47 -20.30
C TRP A 36 -3.58 -1.24 -19.54
N LEU A 37 -4.51 -0.49 -20.14
CA LEU A 37 -5.17 0.63 -19.45
C LEU A 37 -5.99 0.17 -18.25
N HIS A 38 -6.64 -0.98 -18.30
CA HIS A 38 -7.34 -1.52 -17.13
C HIS A 38 -6.37 -1.82 -15.99
N VAL A 39 -5.24 -2.46 -16.28
CA VAL A 39 -4.19 -2.78 -15.28
C VAL A 39 -3.63 -1.49 -14.68
N VAL A 40 -3.18 -0.55 -15.50
CA VAL A 40 -2.57 0.69 -15.02
C VAL A 40 -3.59 1.61 -14.35
N GLY A 41 -4.79 1.75 -14.94
CA GLY A 41 -5.80 2.69 -14.50
C GLY A 41 -6.59 2.24 -13.28
N LEU A 42 -6.92 0.95 -13.15
CA LEU A 42 -7.70 0.44 -12.01
C LEU A 42 -6.83 -0.15 -10.91
N HIS A 43 -5.73 -0.83 -11.27
CA HIS A 43 -4.91 -1.52 -10.27
C HIS A 43 -3.67 -0.72 -9.87
N ALA A 44 -3.23 0.26 -10.69
CA ALA A 44 -2.08 1.11 -10.42
C ALA A 44 -0.84 0.34 -9.94
N THR A 45 -0.62 -0.85 -10.50
CA THR A 45 0.33 -1.84 -9.99
C THR A 45 1.18 -2.44 -11.10
N TRP A 46 2.33 -2.97 -10.71
CA TRP A 46 3.25 -3.71 -11.58
C TRP A 46 4.15 -4.62 -10.74
N GLY A 47 4.69 -5.66 -11.38
CA GLY A 47 5.53 -6.67 -10.77
C GLY A 47 5.08 -8.09 -11.09
N ILE A 48 5.62 -9.05 -10.34
CA ILE A 48 5.32 -10.47 -10.46
C ILE A 48 3.91 -10.74 -9.92
N VAL A 49 3.04 -11.31 -10.74
CA VAL A 49 1.68 -11.72 -10.34
C VAL A 49 1.72 -13.13 -9.75
N SER A 50 2.45 -14.05 -10.39
CA SER A 50 2.60 -15.44 -9.95
C SER A 50 3.81 -16.11 -10.59
N GLY A 51 4.44 -17.08 -9.92
CA GLY A 51 5.52 -17.87 -10.51
C GLY A 51 6.82 -17.07 -10.70
N LEU A 52 7.55 -17.29 -11.81
CA LEU A 52 8.84 -16.65 -12.13
C LEU A 52 9.89 -16.83 -11.02
N THR A 53 9.84 -17.96 -10.33
CA THR A 53 10.80 -18.30 -9.29
C THR A 53 12.12 -18.69 -9.93
N VAL A 54 13.21 -18.14 -9.41
CA VAL A 54 14.55 -18.43 -9.89
C VAL A 54 15.26 -19.35 -8.91
N SER A 55 15.87 -20.42 -9.41
CA SER A 55 16.66 -21.36 -8.64
C SER A 55 18.04 -21.55 -9.27
N GLY A 56 19.03 -21.83 -8.43
CA GLY A 56 20.39 -22.17 -8.84
C GLY A 56 21.27 -22.43 -7.61
N ASN A 57 22.27 -23.30 -7.77
CA ASN A 57 23.21 -23.66 -6.72
C ASN A 57 24.58 -23.02 -6.95
N SER A 58 25.31 -22.77 -5.87
CA SER A 58 26.68 -22.26 -5.94
C SER A 58 27.55 -23.13 -6.86
N GLY A 59 28.29 -22.50 -7.77
CA GLY A 59 29.11 -23.17 -8.78
C GLY A 59 28.37 -23.50 -10.10
N GLU A 60 27.04 -23.40 -10.16
CA GLU A 60 26.30 -23.54 -11.40
C GLU A 60 26.54 -22.35 -12.33
N ARG A 61 26.46 -22.60 -13.65
CA ARG A 61 26.66 -21.59 -14.70
C ARG A 61 25.36 -21.09 -15.33
N MET A 62 24.24 -21.65 -14.89
CA MET A 62 22.92 -21.30 -15.38
C MET A 62 21.96 -21.24 -14.21
N LEU A 63 21.00 -20.33 -14.28
CA LEU A 63 19.84 -20.31 -13.40
C LEU A 63 18.64 -20.90 -14.11
N THR A 64 17.73 -21.47 -13.33
CA THR A 64 16.45 -21.98 -13.82
C THR A 64 15.35 -21.04 -13.39
N VAL A 65 14.54 -20.57 -14.35
CA VAL A 65 13.37 -19.73 -14.12
C VAL A 65 12.12 -20.57 -14.37
N ALA A 66 11.33 -20.78 -13.32
CA ALA A 66 10.07 -21.49 -13.41
C ALA A 66 9.00 -20.65 -14.16
N PRO A 67 7.99 -21.30 -14.78
CA PRO A 67 6.86 -20.61 -15.39
C PRO A 67 6.22 -19.57 -14.48
N GLY A 68 5.63 -18.54 -15.09
CA GLY A 68 4.93 -17.51 -14.35
C GLY A 68 4.52 -16.32 -15.19
N TYR A 69 3.97 -15.35 -14.49
CA TYR A 69 3.31 -14.19 -15.07
C TYR A 69 3.65 -12.95 -14.27
N ALA A 70 3.97 -11.88 -14.99
CA ALA A 70 4.19 -10.55 -14.44
C ALA A 70 3.55 -9.50 -15.35
N VAL A 71 3.36 -8.30 -14.80
CA VAL A 71 2.91 -7.13 -15.56
C VAL A 71 3.88 -5.98 -15.31
N ASP A 72 4.26 -5.27 -16.37
CA ASP A 72 5.15 -4.12 -16.25
C ASP A 72 4.39 -2.83 -15.90
N ILE A 73 5.11 -1.73 -15.75
CA ILE A 73 4.52 -0.42 -15.39
C ILE A 73 3.57 0.17 -16.43
N GLU A 74 3.63 -0.32 -17.67
CA GLU A 74 2.70 0.05 -18.74
C GLU A 74 1.48 -0.88 -18.78
N GLY A 75 1.41 -1.88 -17.88
CA GLY A 75 0.34 -2.87 -17.80
C GLY A 75 0.47 -4.02 -18.79
N ARG A 76 1.64 -4.17 -19.44
CA ARG A 76 1.87 -5.20 -20.46
C ARG A 76 2.16 -6.55 -19.81
N ASP A 77 1.65 -7.60 -20.43
CA ASP A 77 1.79 -8.97 -19.96
C ASP A 77 3.17 -9.56 -20.24
N LEU A 78 3.77 -10.19 -19.23
CA LEU A 78 5.03 -10.93 -19.31
C LEU A 78 4.77 -12.38 -18.89
N LEU A 79 4.51 -13.24 -19.86
CA LEU A 79 4.16 -14.64 -19.62
C LEU A 79 5.31 -15.57 -20.00
N LEU A 80 5.84 -16.30 -19.02
CA LEU A 80 6.72 -17.44 -19.26
C LEU A 80 5.90 -18.72 -19.07
N ALA A 81 5.60 -19.42 -20.18
CA ALA A 81 4.78 -20.64 -20.15
C ALA A 81 5.56 -21.87 -19.66
N ASP A 82 6.83 -21.99 -20.04
CA ASP A 82 7.68 -23.15 -19.76
C ASP A 82 8.94 -22.74 -18.99
N GLU A 83 9.54 -23.70 -18.28
CA GLU A 83 10.80 -23.47 -17.57
C GLU A 83 11.91 -23.03 -18.54
N MET A 84 12.69 -22.02 -18.13
CA MET A 84 13.78 -21.48 -18.93
C MET A 84 15.11 -21.50 -18.17
N LYS A 85 16.18 -21.94 -18.85
CA LYS A 85 17.55 -21.88 -18.33
C LYS A 85 18.26 -20.65 -18.85
N ILE A 86 18.76 -19.81 -17.95
CA ILE A 86 19.42 -18.54 -18.26
C ILE A 86 20.91 -18.66 -17.91
N PRO A 87 21.84 -18.50 -18.86
CA PRO A 87 23.28 -18.53 -18.57
C PRO A 87 23.70 -17.32 -17.74
N LEU A 88 24.65 -17.51 -16.83
CA LEU A 88 25.23 -16.43 -16.03
C LEU A 88 26.25 -15.61 -16.86
N PRO A 89 26.44 -14.31 -16.57
CA PRO A 89 27.46 -13.49 -17.21
C PRO A 89 28.87 -14.03 -16.95
N ASP A 90 29.68 -14.16 -18.01
CA ASP A 90 31.09 -14.55 -17.87
C ASP A 90 31.97 -13.33 -17.59
N VAL A 91 32.36 -13.17 -16.33
CA VAL A 91 33.15 -12.03 -15.83
C VAL A 91 34.40 -12.52 -15.09
N LEU A 92 35.52 -11.81 -15.28
CA LEU A 92 36.84 -12.22 -14.76
C LEU A 92 36.99 -12.08 -13.24
N GLY A 93 36.06 -11.43 -12.54
CA GLY A 93 36.10 -11.28 -11.09
C GLY A 93 34.70 -11.19 -10.47
N PRO A 94 34.60 -11.14 -9.13
CA PRO A 94 33.33 -11.07 -8.44
C PRO A 94 32.54 -9.81 -8.83
N ALA A 95 31.35 -10.01 -9.40
CA ALA A 95 30.44 -8.93 -9.75
C ALA A 95 29.00 -9.32 -9.41
N ALA A 96 28.20 -8.32 -9.02
CA ALA A 96 26.79 -8.51 -8.74
C ALA A 96 25.96 -8.16 -9.99
N PHE A 97 24.98 -9.01 -10.30
CA PHE A 97 24.03 -8.81 -11.39
C PHE A 97 22.60 -9.02 -10.90
N VAL A 98 21.65 -8.36 -11.56
CA VAL A 98 20.21 -8.58 -11.36
C VAL A 98 19.65 -9.18 -12.64
N LEU A 99 18.99 -10.33 -12.53
CA LEU A 99 18.21 -10.88 -13.62
C LEU A 99 16.88 -10.14 -13.68
N THR A 100 16.56 -9.58 -14.83
CA THR A 100 15.30 -8.88 -15.07
C THR A 100 14.51 -9.53 -16.18
N VAL A 101 13.20 -9.35 -16.13
CA VAL A 101 12.26 -9.74 -17.19
C VAL A 101 11.55 -8.47 -17.72
N SER A 102 11.43 -8.34 -19.04
CA SER A 102 10.83 -7.17 -19.69
C SER A 102 10.00 -7.52 -20.92
N TYR A 103 9.12 -6.61 -21.31
CA TYR A 103 8.24 -6.80 -22.46
C TYR A 103 9.01 -6.87 -23.77
N GLN A 104 8.69 -7.86 -24.60
CA GLN A 104 9.25 -8.01 -25.93
C GLN A 104 8.22 -7.57 -26.98
N PRO A 105 8.46 -6.50 -27.76
CA PRO A 105 7.52 -6.09 -28.80
C PRO A 105 7.43 -7.11 -29.94
N ASP A 106 6.23 -7.24 -30.53
CA ASP A 106 5.90 -8.08 -31.70
C ASP A 106 6.91 -8.02 -32.85
N ALA A 107 7.54 -6.86 -33.04
CA ALA A 107 8.57 -6.66 -34.06
C ALA A 107 9.76 -7.63 -33.90
N LYS A 108 10.08 -8.05 -32.67
CA LYS A 108 11.17 -9.00 -32.38
C LYS A 108 10.76 -10.48 -32.57
N PHE A 109 9.47 -10.82 -32.54
CA PHE A 109 8.97 -12.19 -32.82
C PHE A 109 8.88 -12.52 -34.31
N ARG A 110 9.30 -11.63 -35.20
CA ARG A 110 9.26 -11.84 -36.64
C ARG A 110 10.28 -12.89 -37.05
N LEU A 111 9.87 -14.16 -37.01
CA LEU A 111 10.39 -15.15 -37.95
C LEU A 111 10.05 -14.65 -39.35
N ARG A 112 11.05 -14.11 -40.03
CA ARG A 112 11.00 -13.82 -41.47
C ARG A 112 11.03 -15.16 -42.21
N ALA A 113 10.03 -16.02 -41.97
CA ALA A 113 9.83 -17.19 -42.80
C ALA A 113 9.58 -16.67 -44.22
N GLN A 114 10.44 -17.08 -45.13
CA GLN A 114 10.25 -16.86 -46.55
C GLN A 114 8.83 -17.29 -46.88
N LEU A 115 8.05 -16.40 -47.51
CA LEU A 115 6.67 -16.65 -47.95
C LEU A 115 6.48 -17.99 -48.69
N ALA A 116 7.56 -18.59 -49.20
CA ALA A 116 7.63 -19.93 -49.77
C ALA A 116 7.19 -21.07 -48.81
N GLN A 117 7.23 -20.90 -47.49
CA GLN A 117 6.83 -21.92 -46.50
C GLN A 117 5.39 -21.78 -45.99
N VAL A 118 4.62 -20.82 -46.51
CA VAL A 118 3.22 -20.60 -46.07
C VAL A 118 2.27 -21.67 -46.65
N CYS A 119 2.71 -22.46 -47.63
CA CYS A 119 1.91 -23.52 -48.22
C CYS A 119 2.05 -24.84 -47.43
N LEU A 120 0.96 -25.21 -46.75
CA LEU A 120 0.44 -26.56 -46.49
C LEU A 120 1.49 -27.69 -46.30
N HIS A 121 1.98 -27.89 -45.07
CA HIS A 121 1.94 -29.18 -44.35
C HIS A 121 2.98 -29.37 -43.22
N GLU A 122 3.85 -28.42 -42.93
CA GLU A 122 4.75 -28.55 -41.78
C GLU A 122 4.40 -27.52 -40.71
N GLY A 123 4.25 -28.01 -39.48
CA GLY A 123 3.65 -27.30 -38.36
C GLY A 123 4.14 -25.87 -38.24
N GLN A 124 3.19 -24.93 -38.27
CA GLN A 124 3.46 -23.53 -38.00
C GLN A 124 4.21 -23.44 -36.66
N SER A 125 5.48 -23.02 -36.71
CA SER A 125 6.22 -22.60 -35.54
C SER A 125 5.54 -21.34 -35.01
N ARG A 126 4.54 -21.52 -34.14
CA ARG A 126 3.92 -20.43 -33.42
C ARG A 126 5.04 -19.73 -32.66
N PRO A 127 5.31 -18.43 -32.89
CA PRO A 127 6.19 -17.69 -32.01
C PRO A 127 5.61 -17.82 -30.61
N LEU A 128 6.33 -18.49 -29.71
CA LEU A 128 5.96 -18.50 -28.31
C LEU A 128 6.22 -17.08 -27.80
N GLU A 129 5.15 -16.36 -27.47
CA GLU A 129 5.27 -15.11 -26.73
C GLU A 129 6.02 -15.42 -25.43
N GLN A 130 7.24 -14.92 -25.34
CA GLN A 130 8.11 -15.08 -24.18
C GLN A 130 8.70 -13.72 -23.84
N PRO A 131 8.87 -13.39 -22.55
CA PRO A 131 9.47 -12.14 -22.18
C PRO A 131 10.97 -12.15 -22.45
N GLU A 132 11.57 -10.96 -22.50
CA GLU A 132 13.01 -10.80 -22.65
C GLU A 132 13.68 -10.88 -21.28
N PHE A 133 14.64 -11.81 -21.13
CA PHE A 133 15.48 -11.91 -19.94
C PHE A 133 16.79 -11.17 -20.17
N SER A 134 17.19 -10.32 -19.22
CA SER A 134 18.46 -9.60 -19.32
C SER A 134 19.16 -9.47 -17.98
N TRP A 135 20.48 -9.58 -18.02
CA TRP A 135 21.36 -9.29 -16.89
C TRP A 135 21.68 -7.80 -16.87
N GLN A 136 21.40 -7.16 -15.74
CA GLN A 136 21.65 -5.75 -15.52
C GLN A 136 22.59 -5.57 -14.32
N GLN A 137 23.41 -4.52 -14.32
CA GLN A 137 24.06 -4.10 -13.08
C GLN A 137 22.99 -3.54 -12.12
N PRO A 138 23.13 -3.69 -10.80
CA PRO A 138 22.12 -3.23 -9.85
C PRO A 138 21.71 -1.76 -9.99
N ALA A 139 22.65 -0.88 -10.40
CA ALA A 139 22.39 0.55 -10.61
C ALA A 139 21.70 0.87 -11.94
N GLU A 140 21.69 -0.07 -12.89
CA GLU A 140 21.17 0.11 -14.26
C GLU A 140 19.75 -0.45 -14.43
N VAL A 141 19.18 -1.06 -13.39
CA VAL A 141 17.83 -1.63 -13.43
C VAL A 141 16.79 -0.52 -13.56
N CYS A 142 16.07 -0.51 -14.68
CA CYS A 142 14.94 0.38 -14.93
C CYS A 142 13.67 -0.19 -14.29
N PHE A 143 13.47 0.05 -12.98
CA PHE A 143 12.29 -0.42 -12.26
C PHE A 143 10.99 0.01 -12.95
N GLY A 144 10.07 -0.94 -13.11
CA GLY A 144 8.78 -0.71 -13.75
C GLY A 144 8.73 -1.37 -15.12
N SER A 145 9.56 -0.91 -16.05
CA SER A 145 9.69 -1.53 -17.39
C SER A 145 10.53 -2.81 -17.36
N GLN A 146 11.43 -2.93 -16.39
CA GLN A 146 12.17 -4.15 -16.06
C GLN A 146 11.76 -4.64 -14.68
N ILE A 147 11.35 -5.91 -14.61
CA ILE A 147 10.92 -6.53 -13.36
C ILE A 147 12.08 -7.39 -12.82
N PRO A 148 12.67 -7.04 -11.67
CA PRO A 148 13.76 -7.81 -11.09
C PRO A 148 13.26 -9.16 -10.55
N LEU A 149 13.97 -10.23 -10.89
CA LEU A 149 13.66 -11.60 -10.47
C LEU A 149 14.61 -12.11 -9.39
N VAL A 150 15.91 -11.82 -9.51
CA VAL A 150 16.91 -12.26 -8.54
C VAL A 150 18.18 -11.43 -8.67
N LYS A 151 18.88 -11.23 -7.55
CA LYS A 151 20.24 -10.70 -7.53
C LYS A 151 21.21 -11.86 -7.26
N VAL A 152 22.29 -11.90 -8.01
CA VAL A 152 23.33 -12.92 -7.88
C VAL A 152 24.71 -12.30 -7.85
N GLU A 153 25.64 -12.98 -7.19
CA GLU A 153 27.06 -12.70 -7.29
C GLU A 153 27.67 -13.75 -8.22
N VAL A 154 28.48 -13.30 -9.18
CA VAL A 154 29.04 -14.16 -10.23
C VAL A 154 30.54 -13.91 -10.33
N SER A 155 31.30 -14.98 -10.54
CA SER A 155 32.73 -14.93 -10.84
C SER A 155 33.08 -16.11 -11.76
N GLY A 156 33.80 -15.85 -12.86
CA GLY A 156 34.18 -16.87 -13.85
C GLY A 156 32.97 -17.59 -14.48
N GLY A 157 31.86 -16.88 -14.68
CA GLY A 157 30.62 -17.43 -15.23
C GLY A 157 29.86 -18.38 -14.30
N ALA A 158 30.23 -18.44 -13.01
CA ALA A 158 29.61 -19.31 -12.02
C ALA A 158 29.02 -18.53 -10.85
N LEU A 159 27.88 -19.02 -10.36
CA LEU A 159 27.18 -18.46 -9.21
C LEU A 159 28.03 -18.57 -7.95
N GLN A 160 28.16 -17.46 -7.23
CA GLN A 160 28.81 -17.38 -5.93
C GLN A 160 27.72 -17.32 -4.85
N GLY A 161 27.59 -18.39 -4.06
CA GLY A 161 26.61 -18.45 -2.97
C GLY A 161 25.17 -18.69 -3.43
N GLN A 162 24.22 -18.24 -2.60
CA GLN A 162 22.78 -18.42 -2.84
C GLN A 162 22.18 -17.20 -3.54
N PRO A 163 21.27 -17.37 -4.50
CA PRO A 163 20.59 -16.25 -5.16
C PRO A 163 19.76 -15.42 -4.18
N ASP A 164 19.88 -14.09 -4.22
CA ASP A 164 19.10 -13.17 -3.39
C ASP A 164 17.78 -12.78 -4.07
N VAL A 165 16.69 -13.40 -3.61
CA VAL A 165 15.33 -13.19 -4.14
C VAL A 165 14.63 -11.96 -3.55
N ARG A 166 15.23 -11.22 -2.60
CA ARG A 166 14.59 -10.06 -1.95
C ARG A 166 14.43 -8.86 -2.88
N VAL A 167 15.10 -8.86 -4.03
CA VAL A 167 14.94 -7.83 -5.07
C VAL A 167 13.61 -7.95 -5.82
N ARG A 168 12.89 -9.07 -5.68
CA ARG A 168 11.61 -9.31 -6.35
C ARG A 168 10.55 -8.32 -5.88
N ARG A 169 9.81 -7.76 -6.84
CA ARG A 169 8.59 -7.01 -6.60
C ARG A 169 7.40 -7.81 -7.07
N TYR A 170 6.44 -8.06 -6.18
CA TYR A 170 5.16 -8.64 -6.54
C TYR A 170 4.16 -7.53 -6.90
N ALA A 171 3.33 -7.78 -7.90
CA ALA A 171 2.21 -6.92 -8.22
C ALA A 171 1.27 -6.93 -6.99
N GLN A 172 1.11 -5.77 -6.37
CA GLN A 172 0.20 -5.63 -5.24
C GLN A 172 -1.22 -5.50 -5.77
N ARG A 173 -2.16 -6.17 -5.11
CA ARG A 173 -3.58 -5.92 -5.31
C ARG A 173 -3.85 -4.47 -4.88
N ALA A 174 -4.65 -3.74 -5.65
CA ALA A 174 -5.22 -2.48 -5.17
C ALA A 174 -6.18 -2.79 -4.01
N THR A 175 -5.63 -2.99 -2.82
CA THR A 175 -6.34 -2.72 -1.57
C THR A 175 -6.26 -1.22 -1.37
N THR A 176 -7.08 -0.48 -2.11
CA THR A 176 -7.45 0.90 -1.77
C THR A 176 -8.81 0.83 -1.06
N PRO A 177 -8.90 0.31 0.18
CA PRO A 177 -10.16 0.41 0.86
C PRO A 177 -10.40 1.90 1.15
N PHE A 178 -11.43 2.47 0.51
CA PHE A 178 -11.95 3.80 0.89
C PHE A 178 -12.39 3.85 2.36
N ILE A 179 -12.46 2.70 3.04
CA ILE A 179 -12.81 2.56 4.45
C ILE A 179 -11.82 1.59 5.12
N GLY A 180 -10.98 2.09 6.01
CA GLY A 180 -10.12 1.28 6.88
C GLY A 180 -10.59 1.35 8.33
N TRP A 181 -10.28 0.34 9.14
CA TRP A 181 -10.54 0.35 10.57
C TRP A 181 -9.47 -0.42 11.34
N GLY A 182 -9.34 -0.14 12.63
CA GLY A 182 -8.39 -0.82 13.49
C GLY A 182 -8.54 -0.43 14.95
N SER A 183 -7.62 -0.92 15.78
CA SER A 183 -7.51 -0.53 17.18
C SER A 183 -6.07 -0.49 17.65
N THR A 184 -5.78 0.32 18.66
CA THR A 184 -4.51 0.23 19.39
C THR A 184 -4.47 -1.02 20.27
N GLU A 185 -3.27 -1.54 20.51
CA GLU A 185 -3.08 -2.70 21.37
C GLU A 185 -3.37 -2.34 22.85
N PRO A 186 -4.13 -3.18 23.59
CA PRO A 186 -4.34 -3.00 25.02
C PRO A 186 -2.99 -2.99 25.77
N GLU A 187 -2.85 -2.14 26.79
CA GLU A 187 -1.64 -1.99 27.63
C GLU A 187 -0.37 -1.48 26.91
N GLN A 188 -0.44 -1.32 25.59
CA GLN A 188 0.63 -0.78 24.74
C GLN A 188 0.09 0.32 23.82
N THR A 189 -0.94 1.04 24.26
CA THR A 189 -1.55 2.08 23.44
C THR A 189 -0.60 3.27 23.26
N GLY A 190 0.33 3.49 24.18
CA GLY A 190 1.35 4.53 24.09
C GLY A 190 0.85 5.88 24.57
N TRP A 191 0.03 5.90 25.62
CA TRP A 191 -0.51 7.13 26.19
C TRP A 191 0.62 8.04 26.69
N THR A 192 0.54 9.32 26.35
CA THR A 192 1.49 10.35 26.78
C THR A 192 0.77 11.57 27.31
N MET A 193 1.44 12.26 28.22
CA MET A 193 1.03 13.54 28.77
C MET A 193 1.81 14.65 28.06
N ARG A 194 1.13 15.72 27.64
CA ARG A 194 1.81 16.87 27.03
C ARG A 194 1.50 18.16 27.76
N ASP A 195 2.55 18.84 28.22
CA ASP A 195 2.44 20.13 28.90
C ASP A 195 2.09 21.27 27.92
N LEU A 196 1.25 22.20 28.38
CA LEU A 196 0.95 23.42 27.65
C LEU A 196 1.83 24.56 28.20
N PHE A 197 2.69 25.13 27.36
CA PHE A 197 3.40 26.36 27.70
C PHE A 197 2.51 27.57 27.40
N VAL A 198 2.19 28.36 28.42
CA VAL A 198 1.54 29.68 28.26
C VAL A 198 2.35 30.73 29.01
N GLY A 199 3.22 31.46 28.30
CA GLY A 199 3.97 32.60 28.86
C GLY A 199 5.08 32.25 29.87
N LEU A 200 5.48 33.25 30.68
CA LEU A 200 6.69 33.27 31.53
C LEU A 200 6.50 32.66 32.94
N LYS A 201 5.39 31.98 33.21
CA LYS A 201 5.17 31.17 34.42
C LYS A 201 4.62 29.81 34.01
N LEU A 202 5.42 28.76 34.21
CA LEU A 202 4.93 27.38 34.26
C LEU A 202 3.84 27.29 35.32
N PHE A 203 2.73 26.62 35.03
CA PHE A 203 1.90 25.80 35.92
C PHE A 203 0.53 25.66 35.26
N VAL A 204 0.39 24.62 34.43
CA VAL A 204 -0.77 23.74 34.47
C VAL A 204 -0.22 22.38 34.07
N GLU A 205 -0.24 21.41 34.98
CA GLU A 205 0.07 20.03 34.66
C GLU A 205 -0.70 19.58 33.41
N SER A 206 -0.05 18.80 32.55
CA SER A 206 -0.48 18.40 31.21
C SER A 206 -2.01 18.30 31.05
N LEU A 207 -2.61 19.27 30.36
CA LEU A 207 -4.07 19.37 30.18
C LEU A 207 -4.64 18.23 29.32
N TRP A 208 -3.77 17.53 28.59
CA TRP A 208 -4.16 16.54 27.59
C TRP A 208 -3.48 15.21 27.85
N LEU A 209 -4.31 14.18 27.88
CA LEU A 209 -3.90 12.80 27.67
C LEU A 209 -3.99 12.52 26.16
N GLN A 210 -2.91 12.07 25.52
CA GLN A 210 -2.88 11.91 24.06
C GLN A 210 -2.14 10.64 23.62
N VAL A 211 -2.52 10.13 22.44
CA VAL A 211 -1.90 8.99 21.78
C VAL A 211 -1.80 9.24 20.28
N ARG A 212 -0.70 8.79 19.66
CA ARG A 212 -0.58 8.73 18.19
C ARG A 212 -1.06 7.37 17.72
N VAL A 213 -2.12 7.37 16.91
CA VAL A 213 -2.65 6.17 16.27
C VAL A 213 -1.98 6.04 14.91
N ASP A 214 -1.29 4.92 14.68
CA ASP A 214 -0.73 4.54 13.38
C ASP A 214 -1.80 3.80 12.57
N THR A 215 -2.02 4.26 11.35
CA THR A 215 -3.00 3.66 10.42
C THR A 215 -2.35 3.25 9.11
N THR A 216 -1.03 3.13 9.07
CA THR A 216 -0.26 2.83 7.85
C THR A 216 -0.71 1.51 7.20
N GLU A 217 -1.11 0.52 8.00
CA GLU A 217 -1.63 -0.77 7.51
C GLU A 217 -2.96 -0.65 6.74
N ALA A 218 -3.75 0.41 6.95
CA ALA A 218 -4.97 0.63 6.17
C ALA A 218 -4.72 1.14 4.74
N GLY A 219 -3.50 1.60 4.43
CA GLY A 219 -3.11 1.89 3.05
C GLY A 219 -3.80 3.09 2.40
N PHE A 220 -4.27 4.06 3.20
CA PHE A 220 -4.85 5.31 2.66
C PHE A 220 -3.81 6.06 1.82
N THR A 221 -4.24 6.65 0.71
CA THR A 221 -3.37 7.43 -0.19
C THR A 221 -3.46 8.95 0.04
N GLN A 222 -4.54 9.40 0.67
CA GLN A 222 -4.87 10.75 1.06
C GLN A 222 -5.24 10.77 2.55
N THR A 223 -5.36 11.96 3.15
CA THR A 223 -5.85 12.08 4.53
C THR A 223 -7.33 11.71 4.57
N PRO A 224 -7.71 10.62 5.25
CA PRO A 224 -9.11 10.24 5.38
C PRO A 224 -9.79 11.06 6.48
N ASP A 225 -11.12 11.06 6.47
CA ASP A 225 -11.93 11.50 7.59
C ASP A 225 -11.93 10.41 8.65
N TYR A 226 -11.23 10.64 9.77
CA TYR A 226 -11.14 9.69 10.87
C TYR A 226 -12.30 9.84 11.87
N PHE A 227 -12.81 8.69 12.31
CA PHE A 227 -13.70 8.52 13.45
C PHE A 227 -12.98 7.64 14.45
N ALA A 228 -12.99 8.02 15.72
CA ALA A 228 -12.34 7.24 16.77
C ALA A 228 -13.18 7.21 18.04
N PHE A 229 -13.13 6.10 18.75
CA PHE A 229 -13.78 5.93 20.05
C PHE A 229 -12.85 5.23 21.03
N LEU A 230 -12.91 5.70 22.28
CA LEU A 230 -12.14 5.19 23.40
C LEU A 230 -12.87 4.04 24.08
N CYS A 231 -12.19 2.93 24.31
CA CYS A 231 -12.70 1.76 25.01
C CYS A 231 -11.74 1.37 26.15
N GLY A 232 -12.25 0.92 27.29
CA GLY A 232 -11.43 0.50 28.43
C GLY A 232 -12.21 0.50 29.73
N TYR A 233 -11.57 0.09 30.82
CA TYR A 233 -12.22 0.07 32.14
C TYR A 233 -12.46 1.49 32.66
N GLY A 234 -13.65 1.72 33.19
CA GLY A 234 -14.03 2.99 33.82
C GLY A 234 -14.14 4.19 32.87
N VAL A 235 -14.09 3.99 31.55
CA VAL A 235 -14.24 5.06 30.53
C VAL A 235 -15.60 5.78 30.64
N ASN A 236 -16.65 5.08 31.08
CA ASN A 236 -18.00 5.62 31.22
C ASN A 236 -18.21 6.49 32.43
N ASN A 237 -17.37 6.31 33.43
CA ASN A 237 -17.49 7.04 34.68
C ASN A 237 -16.09 7.36 35.20
N PRO A 238 -15.33 8.18 34.46
CA PRO A 238 -13.96 8.51 34.81
C PRO A 238 -13.89 9.22 36.16
N GLU A 239 -14.96 9.91 36.56
CA GLU A 239 -15.08 10.56 37.87
C GLU A 239 -15.06 9.58 39.05
N ARG A 240 -15.34 8.29 38.82
CA ARG A 240 -15.20 7.24 39.86
C ARG A 240 -13.77 6.76 40.03
N LEU A 241 -12.86 7.07 39.12
CA LEU A 241 -11.47 6.60 39.13
C LEU A 241 -10.55 7.58 39.87
N LYS A 242 -10.86 7.91 41.13
CA LYS A 242 -10.09 8.91 41.90
C LYS A 242 -8.96 8.30 42.71
N THR A 243 -9.07 7.03 43.06
CA THR A 243 -8.10 6.33 43.91
C THR A 243 -7.62 5.04 43.26
N ASP A 244 -6.44 4.55 43.66
CA ASP A 244 -5.94 3.25 43.21
C ASP A 244 -6.90 2.11 43.53
N LYS A 245 -7.66 2.24 44.63
CA LYS A 245 -8.70 1.27 45.00
C LYS A 245 -9.83 1.23 43.98
N ASP A 246 -10.21 2.39 43.43
CA ASP A 246 -11.25 2.49 42.40
C ASP A 246 -10.77 1.90 41.07
N ILE A 247 -9.49 2.10 40.73
CA ILE A 247 -8.84 1.51 39.55
C ILE A 247 -8.85 -0.03 39.67
N GLN A 248 -8.43 -0.56 40.82
CA GLN A 248 -8.47 -2.01 41.06
C GLN A 248 -9.89 -2.58 41.02
N ALA A 249 -10.89 -1.84 41.52
CA ALA A 249 -12.29 -2.24 41.43
C ALA A 249 -12.84 -2.19 40.00
N ALA A 250 -12.36 -1.27 39.15
CA ALA A 250 -12.73 -1.23 37.74
C ALA A 250 -12.13 -2.40 36.95
N LEU A 251 -10.91 -2.83 37.28
CA LEU A 251 -10.24 -3.96 36.63
C LEU A 251 -10.90 -5.32 36.89
N THR A 252 -11.73 -5.44 37.92
CA THR A 252 -12.50 -6.66 38.21
C THR A 252 -13.89 -6.68 37.57
N SER A 253 -14.28 -5.61 36.87
CA SER A 253 -15.51 -5.54 36.07
C SER A 253 -15.27 -6.04 34.63
N GLU A 254 -16.33 -6.34 33.88
CA GLU A 254 -16.22 -6.62 32.44
C GLU A 254 -15.86 -5.31 31.68
N PRO A 255 -15.01 -5.37 30.65
CA PRO A 255 -14.66 -4.18 29.87
C PRO A 255 -15.88 -3.69 29.10
N GLU A 256 -16.49 -2.60 29.55
CA GLU A 256 -17.61 -1.97 28.85
C GLU A 256 -17.10 -1.19 27.64
N ALA A 257 -17.43 -1.67 26.44
CA ALA A 257 -17.22 -0.90 25.21
C ALA A 257 -18.21 0.26 25.17
N THR A 258 -17.71 1.49 25.11
CA THR A 258 -18.59 2.66 25.01
C THR A 258 -18.12 3.63 23.96
N VAL A 259 -19.09 4.16 23.22
CA VAL A 259 -18.89 5.21 22.23
C VAL A 259 -18.66 6.52 22.98
N PHE A 260 -17.40 6.80 23.34
CA PHE A 260 -17.03 8.08 23.92
C PHE A 260 -16.78 9.11 22.81
N LEU A 261 -17.84 9.60 22.17
CA LEU A 261 -17.83 10.89 21.48
C LEU A 261 -18.17 11.98 22.50
N SER A 262 -17.39 12.09 23.58
CA SER A 262 -17.61 13.17 24.53
C SER A 262 -17.03 14.47 24.00
N HIS A 263 -17.53 15.59 24.50
CA HIS A 263 -16.96 16.92 24.34
C HIS A 263 -15.51 17.05 24.87
N LEU A 264 -14.97 16.00 25.51
CA LEU A 264 -13.64 15.97 26.09
C LEU A 264 -12.60 15.33 25.18
N SER A 265 -12.99 14.73 24.05
CA SER A 265 -12.07 14.06 23.13
C SER A 265 -12.15 14.59 21.70
N PHE A 266 -11.00 14.65 21.02
CA PHE A 266 -10.95 15.05 19.61
C PHE A 266 -9.70 14.52 18.90
N ILE A 267 -9.78 14.49 17.57
CA ILE A 267 -8.70 14.07 16.67
C ILE A 267 -7.94 15.31 16.16
N ARG A 268 -6.61 15.24 16.10
CA ARG A 268 -5.73 16.24 15.46
C ARG A 268 -4.67 15.58 14.60
N ASP A 269 -3.96 16.40 13.83
CA ASP A 269 -2.78 16.01 13.06
C ASP A 269 -3.06 14.79 12.14
N GLN A 270 -4.22 14.83 11.48
CA GLN A 270 -4.69 13.77 10.60
C GLN A 270 -3.84 13.70 9.34
N SER A 271 -3.41 12.50 8.97
CA SER A 271 -2.74 12.18 7.71
C SER A 271 -3.12 10.79 7.23
N ALA A 272 -2.71 10.43 6.01
CA ALA A 272 -2.84 9.06 5.50
C ALA A 272 -2.19 7.99 6.39
N LEU A 273 -1.18 8.37 7.18
CA LEU A 273 -0.41 7.48 8.06
C LEU A 273 -0.94 7.44 9.50
N GLY A 274 -1.96 8.25 9.82
CA GLY A 274 -2.64 8.20 11.11
C GLY A 274 -2.99 9.56 11.69
N PHE A 275 -3.32 9.57 12.97
CA PHE A 275 -3.81 10.76 13.66
C PHE A 275 -3.44 10.78 15.14
N THR A 276 -3.55 11.95 15.78
CA THR A 276 -3.38 12.12 17.22
C THR A 276 -4.74 12.17 17.89
N TYR A 277 -5.04 11.22 18.78
CA TYR A 277 -6.24 11.25 19.61
C TYR A 277 -5.93 11.96 20.93
N LYS A 278 -6.79 12.90 21.35
CA LYS A 278 -6.61 13.66 22.59
C LYS A 278 -7.86 13.55 23.47
N VAL A 279 -7.63 13.49 24.78
CA VAL A 279 -8.64 13.51 25.83
C VAL A 279 -8.26 14.60 26.85
N LEU A 280 -9.23 15.43 27.24
CA LEU A 280 -9.04 16.46 28.24
C LEU A 280 -8.86 15.82 29.63
N ARG A 281 -7.75 16.13 30.30
CA ARG A 281 -7.47 15.71 31.68
C ARG A 281 -8.04 16.74 32.64
N GLN A 282 -8.60 16.27 33.75
CA GLN A 282 -8.94 17.14 34.87
C GLN A 282 -7.66 17.61 35.56
N SER A 283 -7.47 18.93 35.68
CA SER A 283 -6.32 19.50 36.37
C SER A 283 -6.48 19.36 37.89
N ASP A 284 -5.41 18.94 38.57
CA ASP A 284 -5.37 18.86 40.04
C ASP A 284 -5.45 20.24 40.71
N GLU A 285 -5.09 21.30 39.98
CA GLU A 285 -5.16 22.70 40.43
C GLU A 285 -6.58 23.28 40.32
N LEU A 286 -7.45 22.68 39.52
CA LEU A 286 -8.84 23.12 39.28
C LEU A 286 -9.83 21.96 39.51
N PRO A 287 -10.08 21.59 40.79
CA PRO A 287 -11.06 20.55 41.12
C PRO A 287 -12.44 20.94 40.59
N GLY A 288 -13.05 20.06 39.78
CA GLY A 288 -14.36 20.31 39.16
C GLY A 288 -14.31 20.84 37.72
N ALA A 289 -13.12 21.13 37.17
CA ALA A 289 -12.99 21.34 35.73
C ALA A 289 -13.36 20.06 34.95
N PRO A 290 -14.01 20.18 33.79
CA PRO A 290 -14.35 19.03 32.96
C PRO A 290 -13.08 18.32 32.49
N GLY A 291 -13.01 17.01 32.64
CA GLY A 291 -11.86 16.22 32.23
C GLY A 291 -11.79 14.88 32.95
N VAL A 292 -10.88 14.02 32.50
CA VAL A 292 -10.66 12.71 33.11
C VAL A 292 -9.60 12.83 34.21
N PRO A 293 -9.83 12.34 35.44
CA PRO A 293 -8.89 12.44 36.55
C PRO A 293 -7.88 11.28 36.56
N ILE A 294 -7.31 10.92 35.41
CA ILE A 294 -6.31 9.83 35.34
C ILE A 294 -5.04 10.27 34.61
N THR A 295 -3.94 9.60 34.93
CA THR A 295 -2.63 9.74 34.28
C THR A 295 -2.49 8.79 33.08
N ALA A 296 -1.46 9.00 32.26
CA ALA A 296 -1.13 8.09 31.16
C ALA A 296 -0.85 6.65 31.62
N ALA A 297 -0.12 6.47 32.74
CA ALA A 297 0.16 5.14 33.28
C ALA A 297 -1.13 4.43 33.74
N GLN A 298 -2.06 5.17 34.36
CA GLN A 298 -3.35 4.62 34.77
C GLN A 298 -4.23 4.28 33.56
N ALA A 299 -4.19 5.07 32.48
CA ALA A 299 -4.90 4.75 31.24
C ALA A 299 -4.42 3.41 30.64
N GLU A 300 -3.10 3.15 30.64
CA GLU A 300 -2.56 1.86 30.21
C GLU A 300 -3.01 0.71 31.12
N GLN A 301 -2.95 0.90 32.45
CA GLN A 301 -3.41 -0.11 33.42
C GLN A 301 -4.90 -0.44 33.21
N LEU A 302 -5.72 0.57 32.94
CA LEU A 302 -7.15 0.43 32.65
C LEU A 302 -7.44 -0.08 31.23
N ARG A 303 -6.42 -0.47 30.47
CA ARG A 303 -6.51 -0.99 29.10
C ARG A 303 -7.27 -0.06 28.16
N TRP A 304 -7.05 1.25 28.30
CA TRP A 304 -7.64 2.25 27.43
C TRP A 304 -7.05 2.13 26.03
N ARG A 305 -7.89 1.79 25.06
CA ARG A 305 -7.54 1.62 23.64
C ARG A 305 -8.42 2.47 22.75
N ILE A 306 -7.88 2.85 21.59
CA ILE A 306 -8.59 3.61 20.58
C ILE A 306 -8.99 2.67 19.46
N TYR A 307 -10.30 2.56 19.22
CA TYR A 307 -10.82 2.02 17.97
C TYR A 307 -11.03 3.14 16.99
N TRP A 308 -10.81 2.87 15.71
CA TRP A 308 -10.94 3.88 14.68
C TRP A 308 -11.47 3.33 13.37
N ILE A 309 -12.08 4.22 12.60
CA ILE A 309 -12.51 4.02 11.21
C ILE A 309 -12.03 5.26 10.44
N GLY A 310 -11.37 5.07 9.30
CA GLY A 310 -10.99 6.14 8.39
C GLY A 310 -11.73 6.00 7.07
N VAL A 311 -12.32 7.09 6.57
CA VAL A 311 -12.97 7.13 5.26
C VAL A 311 -12.18 8.05 4.33
N GLU A 312 -11.54 7.50 3.31
CA GLU A 312 -10.76 8.27 2.36
C GLU A 312 -11.68 8.98 1.34
N PRO A 313 -11.57 10.32 1.19
CA PRO A 313 -12.39 11.04 0.23
C PRO A 313 -11.98 10.65 -1.20
N ASN A 314 -12.98 10.32 -2.03
CA ASN A 314 -12.76 10.14 -3.46
C ASN A 314 -12.77 11.53 -4.14
N SER A 315 -11.65 11.90 -4.77
CA SER A 315 -11.47 13.19 -5.45
C SER A 315 -12.49 13.47 -6.57
N ASP A 316 -13.14 12.43 -7.10
CA ASP A 316 -14.13 12.55 -8.18
C ASP A 316 -15.56 12.73 -7.68
N CYS A 317 -15.79 12.68 -6.37
CA CYS A 317 -17.08 12.95 -5.75
C CYS A 317 -16.88 13.98 -4.63
N PRO A 318 -17.19 15.28 -4.84
CA PRO A 318 -17.14 16.24 -3.76
C PRO A 318 -18.13 15.81 -2.69
N GLN A 319 -17.63 15.20 -1.62
CA GLN A 319 -18.44 14.78 -0.50
C GLN A 319 -19.03 16.03 0.15
N THR A 320 -20.27 16.35 -0.22
CA THR A 320 -21.14 17.20 0.58
C THR A 320 -21.75 16.32 1.66
N VAL A 321 -20.92 15.92 2.62
CA VAL A 321 -21.46 15.62 3.95
C VAL A 321 -21.22 16.89 4.77
N PRO A 322 -22.21 17.80 4.88
CA PRO A 322 -22.07 18.97 5.73
C PRO A 322 -22.21 18.49 7.18
N PHE A 323 -21.15 17.93 7.74
CA PHE A 323 -21.09 17.71 9.18
C PHE A 323 -20.68 19.03 9.83
N LEU A 324 -21.68 19.74 10.36
CA LEU A 324 -21.55 20.86 11.27
C LEU A 324 -20.73 20.45 12.51
N LEU A 325 -19.41 20.53 12.42
CA LEU A 325 -18.53 20.69 13.58
C LEU A 325 -18.60 22.16 14.04
N SER A 326 -19.76 22.57 14.56
CA SER A 326 -19.88 23.80 15.34
C SER A 326 -20.26 23.44 16.78
N VAL A 327 -19.26 23.00 17.54
CA VAL A 327 -19.28 23.15 19.00
C VAL A 327 -18.26 24.23 19.34
N LEU A 328 -18.66 25.49 19.16
CA LEU A 328 -18.06 26.62 19.86
C LEU A 328 -18.91 26.87 21.10
N PRO A 329 -18.33 26.94 22.32
CA PRO A 329 -19.07 27.46 23.45
C PRO A 329 -19.20 28.98 23.29
N PHE A 330 -20.45 29.46 23.27
CA PHE A 330 -20.78 30.85 23.53
C PHE A 330 -20.21 31.25 24.91
N PHE A 331 -19.10 31.98 24.93
CA PHE A 331 -18.80 32.84 26.09
C PHE A 331 -19.69 34.07 25.97
N GLY A 332 -20.82 34.02 26.67
CA GLY A 332 -21.64 35.20 26.94
C GLY A 332 -20.85 36.18 27.80
N ALA A 333 -20.42 37.29 27.22
CA ALA A 333 -20.01 38.46 27.95
C ALA A 333 -21.26 39.08 28.61
N ALA A 334 -21.29 39.13 29.94
CA ALA A 334 -22.15 40.03 30.68
C ALA A 334 -21.27 41.05 31.39
N PHE A 335 -21.15 42.23 30.76
CA PHE A 335 -20.88 43.48 31.47
C PHE A 335 -22.16 43.90 32.18
N SER A 336 -22.13 43.93 33.51
CA SER A 336 -22.75 44.94 34.38
C SER A 336 -22.45 44.61 35.82
#